data_AF-A0AAD5CEJ8-F1
#
_entry.id   AF-A0AAD5CEJ8-F1
#
_cell.length_a   1.000
_cell.length_b   1.000
_cell.length_c   1.000
_cell.angle_alpha   90.00
_cell.angle_beta   90.00
_cell.angle_gamma   90.00
#
_symmetry.space_group_name_H-M   'P 1'
#
loop_
_entity.id
_entity.type
_entity.pdbx_description
1 polymer ?
#
loop_
_entity_poly.entity_id
_entity_poly.type
_entity_poly.pdbx_seq_one_letter_code
_entity_poly.pdbx_strand_id
1 'polypeptide(L)'
;MLDSSDQANNILKRVPIDPPFTLSDLKKAIPAHCFDRSVIRSSYYVVHDLIVSYVFYFLANNYIPLLPSPLAYIAWPVYWFCQASILTGLWVIGHECGHHAFSKYQLVDDVVGFILHSALFTPYFSWKYSHRSHHANTNSLDNDEVYIPKRKSKVMIYSKVLNNPPGRVFTLLVATKGFT
;
A
#
# COMPACT_ATOMS: atom_id res chain seq x y z
N MET A 1 20.22 43.24 4.68
CA MET A 1 19.79 42.45 3.51
C MET A 1 20.15 41.02 3.80
N LEU A 2 19.16 40.15 4.05
CA LEU A 2 19.41 38.73 4.30
C LEU A 2 19.80 38.08 2.96
N ASP A 3 20.89 37.31 2.97
CA ASP A 3 21.40 36.62 1.79
C ASP A 3 20.38 35.58 1.29
N SER A 4 20.14 35.57 -0.02
CA SER A 4 19.22 34.65 -0.71
C SER A 4 19.54 33.17 -0.45
N SER A 5 20.79 32.86 -0.09
CA SER A 5 21.26 31.52 0.28
C SER A 5 20.73 31.05 1.65
N ASP A 6 20.63 31.96 2.63
CA ASP A 6 20.09 31.67 3.96
C ASP A 6 18.57 31.45 3.94
N GLN A 7 17.86 32.17 3.06
CA GLN A 7 16.44 31.97 2.86
C GLN A 7 16.15 30.60 2.25
N ALA A 8 16.90 30.18 1.22
CA ALA A 8 16.74 28.89 0.54
C ALA A 8 17.02 27.67 1.45
N ASN A 9 18.01 27.79 2.35
CA ASN A 9 18.32 26.76 3.34
C ASN A 9 17.22 26.61 4.41
N ASN A 10 16.47 27.67 4.70
CA ASN A 10 15.37 27.65 5.65
C ASN A 10 14.10 26.96 5.10
N ILE A 11 13.85 27.06 3.79
CA ILE A 11 12.66 26.46 3.14
C ILE A 11 12.77 24.92 3.06
N LEU A 12 13.99 24.38 3.08
CA LEU A 12 14.27 22.94 2.97
C LEU A 12 14.45 22.25 4.33
N LYS A 13 14.46 23.01 5.43
CA LYS A 13 14.34 22.43 6.76
C LYS A 13 12.89 21.99 6.89
N ARG A 14 12.61 20.70 6.69
CA ARG A 14 11.34 20.08 7.09
C ARG A 14 11.23 20.36 8.58
N VAL A 15 10.56 21.45 8.95
CA VAL A 15 10.70 22.01 10.29
C VAL A 15 10.15 20.96 11.26
N PRO A 16 10.97 20.37 12.14
CA PRO A 16 10.45 19.64 13.28
C PRO A 16 10.04 20.72 14.29
N ILE A 17 9.04 21.52 13.94
CA ILE A 17 8.31 22.28 14.94
C ILE A 17 7.34 21.29 15.54
N ASP A 18 7.37 21.17 16.86
CA ASP A 18 6.28 20.51 17.54
C ASP A 18 5.00 21.26 17.14
N PRO A 19 4.00 20.55 16.59
CA PRO A 19 2.75 21.18 16.23
C PRO A 19 2.16 21.86 17.47
N PRO A 20 1.39 22.96 17.31
CA PRO A 20 0.78 23.66 18.44
C PRO A 20 -0.36 22.89 19.11
N PHE A 21 -0.41 21.56 18.92
CA PHE A 21 -1.43 20.65 19.43
C PHE A 21 -0.78 19.30 19.76
N THR A 22 -1.36 18.58 20.71
CA THR A 22 -0.93 17.23 21.10
C THR A 22 -1.70 16.16 20.33
N LEU A 23 -1.20 14.92 20.36
CA LEU A 23 -1.96 13.75 19.89
C LEU A 23 -3.31 13.60 20.62
N SER A 24 -3.39 14.03 21.89
CA SER A 24 -4.62 14.01 22.67
C SER A 24 -5.65 14.97 22.11
N ASP A 25 -5.23 16.17 21.70
CA ASP A 25 -6.11 17.18 21.10
C ASP A 25 -6.70 16.68 19.78
N LEU A 26 -5.87 16.02 18.96
CA LEU A 26 -6.35 15.35 17.74
C LEU A 26 -7.38 14.25 18.04
N LYS A 27 -7.11 13.38 19.02
CA LYS A 27 -8.05 12.32 19.39
C LYS A 27 -9.37 12.86 19.93
N LYS A 28 -9.34 13.94 20.70
CA LYS A 28 -10.54 14.62 21.21
C LYS A 28 -11.37 15.29 20.13
N ALA A 29 -10.74 15.74 19.04
CA ALA A 29 -11.43 16.34 17.90
C ALA A 29 -12.20 15.29 17.06
N ILE A 30 -11.85 14.01 17.16
CA ILE A 30 -12.50 12.91 16.45
C ILE A 30 -13.71 12.41 17.25
N PRO A 31 -14.90 12.27 16.64
CA PRO A 31 -16.08 11.74 17.33
C PRO A 31 -15.84 10.37 17.96
N ALA A 32 -16.37 10.13 19.17
CA ALA A 32 -16.13 8.90 19.93
C ALA A 32 -16.50 7.62 19.16
N HIS A 33 -17.61 7.65 18.40
CA HIS A 33 -18.07 6.50 17.60
C HIS A 33 -17.09 6.11 16.48
N CYS A 34 -16.16 6.99 16.07
CA CYS A 34 -15.12 6.65 15.09
C CYS A 34 -14.05 5.71 15.67
N PHE A 35 -13.98 5.56 16.99
CA PHE A 35 -13.07 4.62 17.66
C PHE A 35 -13.69 3.23 17.89
N ASP A 36 -15.00 3.08 17.60
CA ASP A 36 -15.72 1.82 17.74
C ASP A 36 -15.45 0.88 16.56
N ARG A 37 -14.56 -0.10 16.80
CA ARG A 37 -14.18 -1.12 15.83
C ARG A 37 -15.11 -2.33 15.96
N SER A 38 -16.10 -2.40 15.07
CA SER A 38 -17.10 -3.48 15.05
C SER A 38 -16.54 -4.75 14.40
N VAL A 39 -16.20 -5.75 15.22
CA VAL A 39 -15.72 -7.05 14.74
C VAL A 39 -16.72 -7.73 13.78
N ILE A 40 -18.02 -7.58 14.03
CA ILE A 40 -19.07 -8.18 13.19
C ILE A 40 -19.02 -7.56 11.78
N ARG A 41 -18.92 -6.23 11.71
CA ARG A 41 -18.85 -5.52 10.42
C ARG A 41 -17.55 -5.85 9.69
N SER A 42 -16.42 -5.88 10.39
CA SER A 42 -15.13 -6.20 9.78
C SER A 42 -15.10 -7.65 9.27
N SER A 43 -15.60 -8.62 10.05
CA SER A 43 -15.73 -10.02 9.64
C SER A 43 -16.71 -10.21 8.47
N TYR A 44 -17.78 -9.42 8.40
CA TYR A 44 -18.69 -9.44 7.26
C TYR A 44 -17.95 -9.15 5.94
N TYR A 45 -17.07 -8.14 5.91
CA TYR A 45 -16.31 -7.82 4.70
C TYR A 45 -15.29 -8.91 4.33
N VAL A 46 -14.69 -9.59 5.31
CA VAL A 46 -13.84 -10.76 5.04
C VAL A 46 -14.65 -11.86 4.33
N VAL A 47 -15.80 -12.23 4.89
CA VAL A 47 -16.65 -13.28 4.31
C VAL A 47 -17.18 -12.86 2.93
N HIS A 48 -17.62 -11.61 2.80
CA HIS A 48 -18.06 -11.04 1.53
C HIS A 48 -16.97 -11.17 0.45
N ASP A 49 -15.76 -10.72 0.72
CA ASP A 49 -14.68 -10.73 -0.27
C ASP A 49 -14.23 -12.15 -0.60
N LEU A 50 -14.26 -13.08 0.36
CA LEU A 50 -14.03 -14.51 0.10
C LEU A 50 -15.11 -15.11 -0.80
N ILE A 51 -16.38 -14.77 -0.60
CA ILE A 51 -17.48 -15.23 -1.46
C ILE A 51 -17.31 -14.66 -2.87
N VAL A 52 -17.06 -13.36 -3.00
CA VAL A 52 -16.86 -12.72 -4.31
C VAL A 52 -15.66 -13.33 -5.03
N SER A 53 -14.55 -13.51 -4.33
CA SER A 53 -13.35 -14.19 -4.85
C SER A 53 -13.66 -15.61 -5.33
N TYR A 54 -14.40 -16.39 -4.55
CA TYR A 54 -14.81 -17.74 -4.93
C TYR A 54 -15.74 -17.75 -6.15
N VAL A 55 -16.71 -16.84 -6.22
CA VAL A 55 -17.62 -16.72 -7.37
C VAL A 55 -16.84 -16.38 -8.64
N PHE A 56 -15.91 -15.43 -8.58
CA PHE A 56 -15.08 -15.09 -9.73
C PHE A 56 -14.23 -16.28 -10.19
N TYR A 57 -13.59 -16.98 -9.25
CA TYR A 57 -12.85 -18.21 -9.53
C TYR A 57 -13.75 -19.28 -10.18
N PHE A 58 -14.94 -19.52 -9.61
CA PHE A 58 -15.89 -20.50 -10.11
C PHE A 58 -16.32 -20.19 -11.55
N LEU A 59 -16.68 -18.93 -11.81
CA LEU A 59 -17.08 -18.49 -13.15
C LEU A 59 -15.92 -18.62 -14.14
N ALA A 60 -14.73 -18.16 -13.77
CA ALA A 60 -13.55 -18.22 -14.61
C ALA A 60 -13.20 -19.68 -14.97
N ASN A 61 -13.15 -20.56 -13.97
CA ASN A 61 -12.76 -21.96 -14.14
C ASN A 61 -13.76 -22.77 -14.99
N ASN A 62 -15.06 -22.48 -14.88
CA ASN A 62 -16.09 -23.23 -15.61
C ASN A 62 -16.39 -22.68 -17.00
N TYR A 63 -16.27 -21.36 -17.22
CA TYR A 63 -16.74 -20.74 -18.47
C TYR A 63 -15.63 -20.21 -19.38
N ILE A 64 -14.47 -19.76 -18.86
CA ILE A 64 -13.38 -19.28 -19.73
C ILE A 64 -12.84 -20.37 -20.65
N PRO A 65 -12.65 -21.64 -20.20
CA PRO A 65 -12.20 -22.72 -21.08
C PRO A 65 -13.18 -23.08 -22.21
N LEU A 66 -14.46 -22.71 -22.07
CA LEU A 66 -15.48 -22.95 -23.10
C LEU A 66 -15.46 -21.90 -24.22
N LEU A 67 -14.76 -20.79 -24.02
CA LEU A 67 -14.67 -19.73 -25.02
C LEU A 67 -13.78 -20.16 -26.20
N PRO A 68 -14.19 -19.89 -27.45
CA PRO A 68 -13.34 -20.14 -28.60
C PRO A 68 -12.13 -19.20 -28.59
N SER A 69 -11.03 -19.65 -29.22
CA SER A 69 -9.91 -18.75 -29.55
C SER A 69 -10.38 -17.67 -30.52
N PRO A 70 -10.02 -16.38 -30.33
CA PRO A 70 -9.05 -15.85 -29.35
C PRO A 70 -9.68 -15.31 -28.04
N LEU A 71 -10.99 -15.42 -27.85
CA LEU A 71 -11.68 -14.80 -26.71
C LEU A 71 -11.17 -15.31 -25.35
N ALA A 72 -10.84 -16.60 -25.24
CA ALA A 72 -10.26 -17.16 -24.03
C ALA A 72 -8.94 -16.45 -23.62
N TYR A 73 -8.08 -16.08 -24.59
CA TYR A 73 -6.82 -15.39 -24.31
C TYR A 73 -7.01 -13.97 -23.78
N ILE A 74 -8.13 -13.33 -24.09
CA ILE A 74 -8.49 -12.01 -23.58
C ILE A 74 -9.18 -12.14 -22.22
N ALA A 75 -10.04 -13.15 -22.06
CA ALA A 75 -10.81 -13.37 -20.85
C ALA A 75 -9.94 -13.67 -19.62
N TRP A 76 -8.83 -14.42 -19.78
CA TRP A 76 -7.91 -14.74 -18.68
C TRP A 76 -7.27 -13.50 -18.03
N PRO A 77 -6.61 -12.58 -18.78
CA PRO A 77 -6.10 -11.33 -18.22
C PRO A 77 -7.16 -10.45 -17.56
N VAL A 78 -8.35 -10.37 -18.14
CA VAL A 78 -9.48 -9.61 -17.55
C VAL A 78 -9.87 -10.22 -16.21
N TYR A 79 -10.02 -11.54 -16.14
CA TYR A 79 -10.27 -12.24 -14.89
C TYR A 79 -9.16 -11.99 -13.86
N TRP A 80 -7.88 -12.12 -14.24
CA TRP A 80 -6.76 -11.89 -13.32
C TRP A 80 -6.78 -10.48 -12.73
N PHE A 81 -7.05 -9.46 -13.56
CA PHE A 81 -7.14 -8.08 -13.10
C PHE A 81 -8.27 -7.89 -12.09
N CYS A 82 -9.47 -8.41 -12.39
CA CYS A 82 -10.60 -8.31 -11.48
C CYS A 82 -10.38 -9.12 -10.19
N GLN A 83 -9.89 -10.36 -10.31
CA GLN A 83 -9.59 -11.24 -9.17
C GLN A 83 -8.53 -10.61 -8.26
N ALA A 84 -7.46 -10.07 -8.84
CA ALA A 84 -6.41 -9.37 -8.09
C ALA A 84 -6.98 -8.15 -7.34
N SER A 85 -7.93 -7.42 -7.93
CA SER A 85 -8.57 -6.28 -7.28
C SER A 85 -9.35 -6.71 -6.02
N ILE A 86 -10.09 -7.82 -6.09
CA ILE A 86 -10.81 -8.39 -4.93
C ILE A 86 -9.83 -8.91 -3.87
N LEU A 87 -8.80 -9.66 -4.27
CA LEU A 87 -7.79 -10.16 -3.34
C LEU A 87 -6.97 -9.02 -2.70
N THR A 88 -6.79 -7.89 -3.38
CA THR A 88 -6.21 -6.68 -2.79
C THR A 88 -7.10 -6.14 -1.66
N GLY A 89 -8.42 -6.25 -1.77
CA GLY A 89 -9.35 -5.93 -0.68
C GLY A 89 -9.09 -6.78 0.57
N LEU A 90 -8.95 -8.10 0.41
CA LEU A 90 -8.56 -8.99 1.52
C LEU A 90 -7.18 -8.65 2.10
N TRP A 91 -6.21 -8.28 1.24
CA TRP A 91 -4.90 -7.82 1.69
C TRP A 91 -5.00 -6.54 2.54
N VAL A 92 -5.84 -5.58 2.13
CA VAL A 92 -6.12 -4.34 2.87
C VAL A 92 -6.73 -4.67 4.24
N ILE A 93 -7.67 -5.62 4.32
CA ILE A 93 -8.22 -6.03 5.62
C ILE A 93 -7.12 -6.63 6.53
N GLY A 94 -6.22 -7.46 5.99
CA GLY A 94 -5.05 -7.94 6.73
C GLY A 94 -4.09 -6.82 7.14
N HIS A 95 -3.95 -5.78 6.32
CA HIS A 95 -3.20 -4.56 6.65
C HIS A 95 -3.84 -3.82 7.84
N GLU A 96 -5.16 -3.64 7.83
CA GLU A 96 -5.89 -3.04 8.96
C GLU A 96 -5.78 -3.85 10.26
N CYS A 97 -5.66 -5.18 10.16
CA CYS A 97 -5.34 -6.02 11.32
C CYS A 97 -3.96 -5.67 11.90
N GLY A 98 -2.97 -5.38 11.06
CA GLY A 98 -1.64 -4.93 11.47
C GLY A 98 -1.66 -3.58 12.22
N HIS A 99 -2.62 -2.71 11.89
CA HIS A 99 -2.89 -1.46 12.61
C HIS A 99 -3.73 -1.64 13.88
N HIS A 100 -4.20 -2.86 14.14
CA HIS A 100 -5.22 -3.16 15.13
C HIS A 100 -6.52 -2.35 14.93
N ALA A 101 -6.90 -2.08 13.67
CA ALA A 101 -8.12 -1.35 13.33
C ALA A 101 -9.31 -2.30 13.08
N PHE A 102 -9.05 -3.60 12.90
CA PHE A 102 -10.08 -4.59 12.56
C PHE A 102 -11.10 -4.82 13.68
N SER A 103 -10.63 -4.93 14.93
CA SER A 103 -11.49 -5.11 16.10
C SER A 103 -10.95 -4.41 17.34
N LYS A 104 -11.67 -4.50 18.47
CA LYS A 104 -11.17 -4.04 19.77
C LYS A 104 -10.19 -5.03 20.43
N TYR A 105 -10.00 -6.22 19.86
CA TYR A 105 -9.21 -7.31 20.43
C TYR A 105 -7.97 -7.56 19.58
N GLN A 106 -6.80 -7.14 20.06
CA GLN A 106 -5.54 -7.25 19.31
C GLN A 106 -5.20 -8.69 18.91
N LEU A 107 -5.55 -9.68 19.75
CA LEU A 107 -5.34 -11.09 19.44
C LEU A 107 -6.19 -11.55 18.24
N VAL A 108 -7.44 -11.09 18.14
CA VAL A 108 -8.30 -11.41 16.99
C VAL A 108 -7.70 -10.82 15.73
N ASP A 109 -7.25 -9.57 15.79
CA ASP A 109 -6.62 -8.89 14.66
C ASP A 109 -5.35 -9.64 14.23
N ASP A 110 -4.48 -10.03 15.16
CA ASP A 110 -3.26 -10.76 14.83
C ASP A 110 -3.52 -12.14 14.23
N VAL A 111 -4.54 -12.87 14.71
CA VAL A 111 -4.94 -14.16 14.13
C VAL A 111 -5.51 -13.98 12.72
N VAL A 112 -6.46 -13.07 12.54
CA VAL A 112 -7.10 -12.82 11.24
C VAL A 112 -6.08 -12.30 10.23
N GLY A 113 -5.28 -11.31 10.62
CA GLY A 113 -4.20 -10.75 9.81
C GLY A 113 -3.19 -11.81 9.40
N PHE A 114 -2.73 -12.66 10.33
CA PHE A 114 -1.81 -13.75 10.03
C PHE A 114 -2.36 -14.72 8.99
N ILE A 115 -3.62 -15.15 9.14
CA ILE A 115 -4.27 -16.07 8.19
C ILE A 115 -4.42 -15.42 6.81
N LEU A 116 -4.99 -14.21 6.74
CA LEU A 116 -5.25 -13.52 5.47
C LEU A 116 -3.96 -13.20 4.71
N HIS A 117 -2.97 -12.60 5.38
CA HIS A 117 -1.71 -12.27 4.75
C HIS A 117 -0.92 -13.51 4.35
N SER A 118 -0.94 -14.58 5.14
CA SER A 118 -0.28 -15.84 4.77
C SER A 118 -0.91 -16.48 3.53
N ALA A 119 -2.24 -16.45 3.40
CA ALA A 119 -2.95 -16.91 2.20
C ALA A 119 -2.61 -16.07 0.95
N LEU A 120 -2.18 -14.82 1.14
CA LEU A 120 -1.77 -13.88 0.09
C LEU A 120 -0.25 -13.73 0.01
N PHE A 121 0.51 -14.69 0.55
CA PHE A 121 1.98 -14.72 0.51
C PHE A 121 2.67 -13.47 1.08
N THR A 122 2.02 -12.81 2.05
CA THR A 122 2.57 -11.68 2.81
C THR A 122 2.95 -12.16 4.21
N PRO A 123 4.21 -11.99 4.66
CA PRO A 123 4.64 -12.41 5.99
C PRO A 123 4.13 -11.45 7.08
N TYR A 124 2.94 -11.72 7.63
CA TYR A 124 2.18 -10.79 8.48
C TYR A 124 3.00 -10.08 9.57
N PHE A 125 3.73 -10.80 10.43
CA PHE A 125 4.42 -10.17 11.55
C PHE A 125 5.62 -9.32 11.12
N SER A 126 6.39 -9.79 10.15
CA SER A 126 7.51 -9.01 9.57
C SER A 126 6.97 -7.77 8.85
N TRP A 127 5.92 -7.94 8.05
CA TRP A 127 5.25 -6.86 7.36
C TRP A 127 4.67 -5.84 8.35
N LYS A 128 3.94 -6.28 9.39
CA LYS A 128 3.37 -5.41 10.44
C LYS A 128 4.45 -4.56 11.12
N TYR A 129 5.59 -5.16 11.44
CA TYR A 129 6.71 -4.43 12.06
C TYR A 129 7.27 -3.35 11.13
N SER A 130 7.62 -3.72 9.91
CA SER A 130 8.23 -2.81 8.94
C SER A 130 7.23 -1.72 8.52
N HIS A 131 5.99 -2.11 8.23
CA HIS A 131 4.91 -1.20 7.87
C HIS A 131 4.60 -0.16 8.96
N ARG A 132 4.70 -0.51 10.24
CA ARG A 132 4.61 0.47 11.34
C ARG A 132 5.76 1.49 11.28
N SER A 133 6.98 1.05 10.95
CA SER A 133 8.12 1.94 10.73
C SER A 133 7.87 2.88 9.55
N HIS A 134 7.34 2.36 8.44
CA HIS A 134 6.94 3.17 7.28
C HIS A 134 5.91 4.25 7.65
N HIS A 135 4.85 3.91 8.39
CA HIS A 135 3.84 4.89 8.81
C HIS A 135 4.39 5.96 9.76
N ALA A 136 5.32 5.60 10.64
CA ALA A 136 5.98 6.56 11.53
C ALA A 136 6.92 7.51 10.77
N ASN A 137 7.45 7.08 9.62
CA ASN A 137 8.47 7.79 8.86
C ASN A 137 8.03 8.17 7.45
N THR A 138 6.73 8.19 7.16
CA THR A 138 6.23 8.36 5.78
C THR A 138 6.79 9.63 5.15
N ASN A 139 7.30 9.49 3.92
CA ASN A 139 7.95 10.56 3.16
C ASN A 139 9.23 11.12 3.81
N SER A 140 9.84 10.41 4.77
CA SER A 140 11.17 10.73 5.28
C SER A 140 12.24 10.20 4.33
N LEU A 141 13.12 11.09 3.83
CA LEU A 141 14.24 10.67 2.99
C LEU A 141 15.30 9.85 3.73
N ASP A 142 15.27 9.89 5.06
CA ASP A 142 16.31 9.31 5.92
C ASP A 142 15.83 8.04 6.63
N ASN A 143 14.53 7.99 6.97
CA ASN A 143 13.99 6.97 7.87
C ASN A 143 12.84 6.14 7.25
N ASP A 144 12.31 6.53 6.08
CA ASP A 144 11.33 5.68 5.38
C ASP A 144 12.06 4.45 4.81
N GLU A 145 11.42 3.30 4.80
CA GLU A 145 12.00 2.03 4.35
C GLU A 145 11.44 1.59 2.99
N VAL A 146 10.29 2.12 2.56
CA VAL A 146 9.57 1.61 1.37
C VAL A 146 9.95 2.40 0.13
N TYR A 147 9.88 3.73 0.18
CA TYR A 147 10.11 4.59 -0.98
C TYR A 147 11.04 5.75 -0.64
N ILE A 148 12.34 5.51 -0.81
CA ILE A 148 13.38 6.52 -0.62
C ILE A 148 13.81 7.05 -2.00
N PRO A 149 13.30 8.20 -2.47
CA PRO A 149 13.75 8.77 -3.73
C PRO A 149 15.23 9.16 -3.65
N LYS A 150 15.96 8.96 -4.75
CA LYS A 150 17.36 9.36 -4.83
C LYS A 150 17.48 10.86 -4.59
N ARG A 151 18.38 11.25 -3.69
CA ARG A 151 18.77 12.66 -3.52
C ARG A 151 19.33 13.21 -4.83
N LYS A 152 19.13 14.51 -5.09
CA LYS A 152 19.57 15.19 -6.33
C LYS A 152 21.03 14.90 -6.72
N SER A 153 21.93 14.77 -5.74
CA SER A 153 23.34 14.44 -5.96
C SER A 153 23.59 13.03 -6.52
N LYS A 154 22.66 12.09 -6.29
CA LYS A 154 22.73 10.70 -6.77
C LYS A 154 21.85 10.44 -8.01
N VAL A 155 21.20 11.49 -8.53
CA VAL A 155 20.36 11.41 -9.73
C VAL A 155 21.22 11.65 -10.96
N MET A 156 21.27 10.67 -11.87
CA MET A 156 22.07 10.74 -13.09
C MET A 156 21.58 11.85 -14.01
N ILE A 157 22.49 12.52 -14.72
CA ILE A 157 22.15 13.70 -15.53
C ILE A 157 21.15 13.39 -16.66
N TYR A 158 21.22 12.18 -17.21
CA TYR A 158 20.30 11.71 -18.27
C TYR A 158 18.85 11.60 -17.78
N SER A 159 18.61 11.48 -16.47
CA SER A 159 17.25 11.40 -15.92
C SER A 159 16.43 12.66 -16.23
N LYS A 160 17.09 13.83 -16.37
CA LYS A 160 16.43 15.07 -16.78
C LYS A 160 15.92 15.01 -18.21
N VAL A 161 16.68 14.35 -19.09
CA VAL A 161 16.32 14.17 -20.51
C VAL A 161 15.29 13.06 -20.68
N LEU A 162 15.39 11.98 -19.88
CA LEU A 162 14.47 10.84 -19.93
C LEU A 162 13.19 11.03 -19.11
N ASN A 163 13.01 12.17 -18.41
CA ASN A 163 11.79 12.46 -17.64
C ASN A 163 10.63 12.92 -18.54
N ASN A 164 10.36 12.19 -19.62
CA ASN A 164 9.20 12.31 -20.50
C ASN A 164 8.61 10.91 -20.77
N PRO A 165 7.38 10.78 -21.30
CA PRO A 165 6.75 9.47 -21.42
C PRO A 165 7.58 8.44 -22.21
N PRO A 166 8.15 8.76 -23.40
CA PRO A 166 9.08 7.85 -24.10
C PRO A 166 10.32 7.50 -23.29
N GLY A 167 10.94 8.48 -22.62
CA GLY A 167 12.14 8.29 -21.82
C GLY A 167 11.89 7.42 -20.58
N ARG A 168 10.70 7.48 -19.98
CA ARG A 168 10.28 6.59 -18.88
C ARG A 168 10.08 5.17 -19.36
N VAL A 169 9.45 4.97 -20.52
CA VAL A 169 9.33 3.63 -21.14
C VAL A 169 10.70 3.05 -21.44
N PHE A 170 11.59 3.83 -22.06
CA PHE A 170 12.97 3.42 -22.31
C PHE A 170 13.72 3.08 -21.01
N THR A 171 13.60 3.94 -19.99
CA THR A 171 14.21 3.72 -18.67
C THR A 171 13.69 2.44 -18.04
N LEU A 172 12.38 2.17 -18.08
CA LEU A 172 11.80 0.94 -17.55
C LEU A 172 12.35 -0.28 -18.28
N LEU A 173 12.36 -0.28 -19.61
CA LEU A 173 12.85 -1.41 -20.42
C LEU A 173 14.34 -1.71 -20.20
N VAL A 174 15.16 -0.68 -19.96
CA VAL A 174 16.61 -0.82 -19.75
C VAL A 174 16.94 -1.11 -18.29
N ALA A 175 16.31 -0.42 -17.34
CA ALA A 175 16.56 -0.59 -15.90
C ALA A 175 16.08 -1.95 -15.38
N THR A 176 15.02 -2.54 -15.96
CA THR A 176 14.60 -3.91 -15.61
C THR A 176 15.61 -4.99 -16.00
N LYS A 177 16.65 -4.65 -16.78
CA LYS A 177 17.73 -5.58 -17.15
C LYS A 177 19.01 -5.45 -16.33
N GLY A 178 19.08 -4.52 -15.37
CA GLY A 178 20.33 -4.20 -14.66
C GLY A 178 20.13 -3.99 -13.17
N PHE A 179 19.88 -5.07 -12.43
CA PHE A 179 20.09 -5.15 -10.98
C PHE A 179 20.54 -6.58 -10.61
N THR A 180 21.83 -6.83 -10.86
CA THR A 180 22.72 -7.60 -9.97
C THR A 180 23.80 -6.64 -9.53
#